data_AF-A0A1G3MQT9-F1
#
_entry.id   AF-A0A1G3MQT9-F1
#
_cell.length_a   1.000
_cell.length_b   1.000
_cell.length_c   1.000
_cell.angle_alpha   90.00
_cell.angle_beta   90.00
_cell.angle_gamma   90.00
#
_symmetry.space_group_name_H-M   'P 1'
#
loop_
_entity.id
_entity.type
_entity.pdbx_description
1 polymer ?
#
loop_
_entity_poly.entity_id
_entity_poly.type
_entity_poly.pdbx_seq_one_letter_code
_entity_poly.pdbx_strand_id
1 'polypeptide(L)'
;MDQPDRRWFASDNNASVHPQILAALATANHGHAVGYGGDPLTARAEAALAALFGPGAVVRFVLNGTGANVYAIGCFAGQGDAVLCSDCAHILADETGAPAAVTGAQLVPVRSVNGKIGPEAVWQVIHDYSDQHKPRPAVLSLSQPTELGTLYSRPELDALCALAHQHGLVVHIDGARLSNAAVGLDCGLAEAAGLQADVVCVGGTKNGLMFGEAVVFAPRVVARLPDTARLRKTRLQLASKMRFIAAQFEAWLTGELWRRNASNANRTAAVLADGVKRLGLSLCYPVDTNAVFVTIPAATVDALRERHFFYDWEGGAVRWMTSWDSTDDDVADFLRDLTACLPTATDGAVAAGQPVFGLENFSDPALRVELQAGRELLRSNWQRLALNSSPQQRGLPMPPAVRPLPAAAIRVDLPPPDKKGLGQGSFSEATVQRRSSRKFKPESLSLPELSYLLWASQGSRRPPFRTVPSGGCRHPLDTLLYIRRVDGLGSGLYRYDPLAHALWCLRSAVALDAADASDGSLDLDAAFDEAVNGQLWNCAALFVWTAVPYRTEWRYVQAAAKLVLLDAGHVGQALYGACTALGLGACALGSYRQDSLDRLLGVDGVEEFAVYAAPVGR
;
A
#
# COMPACT_ATOMS: atom_id res chain seq x y z
N MET A 1 -20.24 1.93 30.43
CA MET A 1 -18.78 2.04 30.57
C MET A 1 -18.27 1.92 32.00
N ASP A 2 -19.11 1.98 33.05
CA ASP A 2 -18.65 1.81 34.44
C ASP A 2 -18.80 0.36 34.94
N GLN A 3 -17.86 -0.52 34.56
CA GLN A 3 -17.56 -1.73 35.34
C GLN A 3 -16.09 -1.64 35.79
N PRO A 4 -15.83 -1.39 37.08
CA PRO A 4 -14.49 -1.05 37.58
C PRO A 4 -13.45 -2.18 37.41
N ASP A 5 -13.90 -3.42 37.23
CA ASP A 5 -13.02 -4.59 37.10
C ASP A 5 -12.83 -5.07 35.65
N ARG A 6 -13.43 -4.40 34.66
CA ARG A 6 -13.40 -4.86 33.26
C ARG A 6 -12.14 -4.39 32.54
N ARG A 7 -11.32 -5.34 32.05
CA ARG A 7 -10.15 -5.07 31.22
C ARG A 7 -10.50 -4.99 29.74
N TRP A 8 -9.73 -4.19 29.00
CA TRP A 8 -9.95 -3.91 27.59
C TRP A 8 -8.66 -4.12 26.79
N PHE A 9 -8.78 -4.48 25.51
CA PHE A 9 -7.64 -4.65 24.62
C PHE A 9 -7.30 -3.37 23.82
N ALA A 10 -7.54 -2.17 24.36
CA ALA A 10 -7.27 -0.92 23.64
C ALA A 10 -5.79 -0.56 23.58
N SER A 11 -5.12 -0.60 24.74
CA SER A 11 -3.73 -0.22 24.91
C SER A 11 -3.21 -0.80 26.22
N ASP A 12 -1.95 -1.23 26.23
CA ASP A 12 -1.23 -1.60 27.44
C ASP A 12 -0.96 -0.41 28.38
N ASN A 13 -1.12 0.83 27.90
CA ASN A 13 -1.15 2.03 28.77
C ASN A 13 -2.38 2.07 29.70
N ASN A 14 -3.42 1.29 29.42
CA ASN A 14 -4.64 1.25 30.24
C ASN A 14 -4.52 0.25 31.40
N ALA A 15 -3.45 -0.55 31.41
CA ALA A 15 -3.21 -1.55 32.43
C ALA A 15 -2.96 -0.91 33.80
N SER A 16 -3.29 -1.65 34.85
CA SER A 16 -3.05 -1.20 36.21
C SER A 16 -1.55 -1.16 36.56
N VAL A 17 -1.19 -0.49 37.66
CA VAL A 17 0.17 -0.56 38.20
C VAL A 17 0.37 -1.93 38.85
N HIS A 18 1.49 -2.59 38.55
CA HIS A 18 1.78 -3.90 39.13
C HIS A 18 1.89 -3.80 40.68
N PRO A 19 1.29 -4.71 41.48
CA PRO A 19 1.27 -4.61 42.94
C PRO A 19 2.65 -4.49 43.59
N GLN A 20 3.65 -5.22 43.08
CA GLN A 20 5.04 -5.09 43.57
C GLN A 20 5.64 -3.70 43.33
N ILE A 21 5.21 -3.01 42.27
CA ILE A 21 5.62 -1.63 41.98
C ILE A 21 4.95 -0.66 42.97
N LEU A 22 3.66 -0.83 43.26
CA LEU A 22 2.97 -0.03 44.29
C LEU A 22 3.62 -0.22 45.68
N ALA A 23 3.99 -1.46 46.03
CA ALA A 23 4.71 -1.74 47.28
C ALA A 23 6.07 -1.02 47.31
N ALA A 24 6.83 -1.05 46.21
CA ALA A 24 8.12 -0.35 46.12
C ALA A 24 7.97 1.18 46.24
N LEU A 25 6.93 1.75 45.64
CA LEU A 25 6.60 3.18 45.80
C LEU A 25 6.25 3.51 47.25
N ALA A 26 5.47 2.68 47.93
CA ALA A 26 5.16 2.85 49.35
C ALA A 26 6.42 2.80 50.21
N THR A 27 7.32 1.84 49.97
CA THR A 27 8.63 1.77 50.65
C THR A 27 9.48 3.02 50.40
N ALA A 28 9.52 3.53 49.17
CA ALA A 28 10.25 4.75 48.82
C ALA A 28 9.61 6.03 49.37
N ASN A 29 8.40 5.96 49.92
CA ASN A 29 7.66 7.11 50.46
C ASN A 29 8.00 7.42 51.94
N HIS A 30 9.01 6.78 52.52
CA HIS A 30 9.46 7.07 53.88
C HIS A 30 10.66 8.04 53.88
N GLY A 31 10.59 9.06 54.75
CA GLY A 31 11.68 10.02 54.97
C GLY A 31 11.98 10.97 53.80
N HIS A 32 13.03 11.78 53.96
CA HIS A 32 13.53 12.71 52.95
C HIS A 32 14.68 12.11 52.13
N ALA A 33 14.79 12.54 50.87
CA ALA A 33 15.91 12.19 49.99
C ALA A 33 16.29 13.44 49.16
N VAL A 34 17.55 13.49 48.72
CA VAL A 34 18.02 14.56 47.83
C VAL A 34 17.25 14.49 46.51
N GLY A 35 16.77 15.64 46.03
CA GLY A 35 15.96 15.71 44.81
C GLY A 35 16.78 15.50 43.53
N TYR A 36 16.06 15.46 42.41
CA TYR A 36 16.63 15.47 41.05
C TYR A 36 17.59 14.31 40.73
N GLY A 37 17.49 13.20 41.47
CA GLY A 37 18.29 11.98 41.28
C GLY A 37 19.58 11.93 42.09
N GLY A 38 19.83 12.90 42.98
CA GLY A 38 20.99 12.90 43.88
C GLY A 38 20.87 11.93 45.06
N ASP A 39 19.90 11.01 45.04
CA ASP A 39 19.63 10.07 46.12
C ASP A 39 20.24 8.68 45.85
N PRO A 40 20.61 7.91 46.91
CA PRO A 40 21.24 6.59 46.74
C PRO A 40 20.38 5.55 46.02
N LEU A 41 19.05 5.65 46.12
CA LEU A 41 18.13 4.72 45.45
C LEU A 41 18.19 4.91 43.94
N THR A 42 18.17 6.16 43.47
CA THR A 42 18.39 6.50 42.06
C THR A 42 19.74 5.96 41.56
N ALA A 43 20.84 6.21 42.29
CA ALA A 43 22.16 5.74 41.88
C ALA A 43 22.23 4.20 41.75
N ARG A 44 21.61 3.47 42.70
CA ARG A 44 21.57 2.00 42.67
C ARG A 44 20.72 1.46 41.53
N ALA A 45 19.54 2.03 41.29
CA ALA A 45 18.66 1.63 40.18
C ALA A 45 19.29 1.93 38.81
N GLU A 46 19.92 3.10 38.65
CA GLU A 46 20.68 3.45 37.43
C GLU A 46 21.83 2.45 37.19
N ALA A 47 22.59 2.10 38.25
CA ALA A 47 23.67 1.11 38.14
C ALA A 47 23.17 -0.30 37.80
N ALA A 48 22.06 -0.74 38.42
CA ALA A 48 21.46 -2.04 38.15
C ALA A 48 20.98 -2.17 36.69
N LEU A 49 20.33 -1.13 36.16
CA LEU A 49 19.89 -1.12 34.77
C LEU A 49 21.09 -1.00 33.81
N ALA A 50 22.08 -0.15 34.12
CA ALA A 50 23.29 0.00 33.32
C ALA A 50 24.05 -1.33 33.16
N ALA A 51 24.11 -2.13 34.23
CA ALA A 51 24.79 -3.42 34.22
C ALA A 51 24.24 -4.38 33.16
N LEU A 52 22.95 -4.27 32.78
CA LEU A 52 22.36 -5.09 31.72
C LEU A 52 22.88 -4.73 30.32
N PHE A 53 23.32 -3.48 30.11
CA PHE A 53 23.78 -2.95 28.82
C PHE A 53 25.31 -2.84 28.72
N GLY A 54 26.01 -3.33 29.76
CA GLY A 54 27.47 -3.48 29.76
C GLY A 54 28.21 -2.42 30.59
N PRO A 55 29.47 -2.72 30.99
CA PRO A 55 30.26 -1.83 31.84
C PRO A 55 30.47 -0.45 31.20
N GLY A 56 30.17 0.60 31.96
CA GLY A 56 30.29 1.98 31.51
C GLY A 56 29.06 2.55 30.80
N ALA A 57 27.98 1.79 30.67
CA ALA A 57 26.70 2.33 30.23
C ALA A 57 26.19 3.40 31.22
N VAL A 58 25.53 4.43 30.70
CA VAL A 58 24.98 5.52 31.51
C VAL A 58 23.46 5.51 31.39
N VAL A 59 22.77 5.51 32.53
CA VAL A 59 21.30 5.52 32.59
C VAL A 59 20.80 6.88 33.08
N ARG A 60 19.71 7.35 32.48
CA ARG A 60 18.97 8.53 32.94
C ARG A 60 17.47 8.24 32.94
N PHE A 61 16.85 8.27 34.11
CA PHE A 61 15.39 8.19 34.20
C PHE A 61 14.70 9.47 33.71
N VAL A 62 13.55 9.30 33.06
CA VAL A 62 12.67 10.34 32.50
C VAL A 62 11.20 9.99 32.74
N LEU A 63 10.26 10.91 32.47
CA LEU A 63 8.88 10.79 32.91
C LEU A 63 8.00 9.90 32.02
N ASN A 64 8.18 9.96 30.70
CA ASN A 64 7.33 9.26 29.73
C ASN A 64 8.08 8.94 28.42
N GLY A 65 7.47 8.13 27.56
CA GLY A 65 8.05 7.64 26.30
C GLY A 65 8.45 8.76 25.33
N THR A 66 7.53 9.68 25.01
CA THR A 66 7.83 10.84 24.15
C THR A 66 9.00 11.65 24.70
N GLY A 67 9.02 11.91 26.01
CA GLY A 67 10.11 12.58 26.69
C GLY A 67 11.43 11.84 26.58
N ALA A 68 11.41 10.50 26.66
CA ALA A 68 12.57 9.65 26.47
C ALA A 68 13.15 9.78 25.06
N ASN A 69 12.31 9.60 24.03
CA ASN A 69 12.70 9.71 22.62
C ASN A 69 13.28 11.09 22.30
N VAL A 70 12.55 12.16 22.65
CA VAL A 70 12.98 13.54 22.40
C VAL A 70 14.29 13.86 23.11
N TYR A 71 14.46 13.41 24.36
CA TYR A 71 15.68 13.61 25.12
C TYR A 71 16.86 12.81 24.56
N ALA A 72 16.65 11.54 24.21
CA ALA A 72 17.66 10.66 23.64
C ALA A 72 18.15 11.18 22.28
N ILE A 73 17.23 11.45 21.35
CA ILE A 73 17.53 12.00 20.02
C ILE A 73 18.20 13.37 20.14
N GLY A 74 17.69 14.24 21.02
CA GLY A 74 18.24 15.58 21.25
C GLY A 74 19.65 15.61 21.86
N CYS A 75 20.22 14.48 22.26
CA CYS A 75 21.63 14.37 22.62
C CYS A 75 22.56 14.27 21.40
N PHE A 76 22.02 13.94 20.22
CA PHE A 76 22.82 13.62 19.03
C PHE A 76 22.39 14.36 17.76
N ALA A 77 21.15 14.86 17.69
CA ALA A 77 20.64 15.61 16.55
C ALA A 77 20.00 16.94 17.00
N GLY A 78 20.17 17.97 16.17
CA GLY A 78 19.55 19.28 16.36
C GLY A 78 19.23 20.00 15.05
N GLN A 79 19.25 21.33 15.07
CA GLN A 79 19.01 22.14 13.88
C GLN A 79 20.02 21.80 12.76
N GLY A 80 19.49 21.54 11.57
CA GLY A 80 20.29 21.14 10.40
C GLY A 80 20.60 19.65 10.31
N ASP A 81 20.17 18.84 11.28
CA ASP A 81 20.29 17.38 11.24
C ASP A 81 18.96 16.72 10.83
N ALA A 82 19.07 15.47 10.37
CA ALA A 82 17.97 14.58 10.05
C ALA A 82 17.99 13.31 10.94
N VAL A 83 16.79 12.87 11.33
CA VAL A 83 16.53 11.61 12.03
C VAL A 83 15.77 10.70 11.08
N LEU A 84 16.39 9.59 10.69
CA LEU A 84 15.78 8.60 9.82
C LEU A 84 14.95 7.63 10.66
N CYS A 85 13.69 7.39 10.29
CA CYS A 85 12.79 6.48 11.02
C CYS A 85 11.85 5.76 10.06
N SER A 86 11.13 4.72 10.51
CA SER A 86 10.06 4.12 9.70
C SER A 86 8.94 5.12 9.43
N ASP A 87 8.18 4.87 8.35
CA ASP A 87 6.98 5.62 7.99
C ASP A 87 5.81 5.47 8.98
N CYS A 88 5.89 4.50 9.89
CA CYS A 88 4.94 4.32 10.99
C CYS A 88 5.54 4.59 12.38
N ALA A 89 6.74 5.20 12.45
CA ALA A 89 7.44 5.38 13.71
C ALA A 89 6.63 6.23 14.71
N HIS A 90 6.63 5.86 15.99
CA HIS A 90 5.93 6.64 17.03
C HIS A 90 6.39 8.10 17.07
N ILE A 91 7.70 8.33 16.95
CA ILE A 91 8.31 9.67 16.90
C ILE A 91 7.81 10.52 15.71
N LEU A 92 7.29 9.89 14.66
CA LEU A 92 6.71 10.53 13.49
C LEU A 92 5.19 10.73 13.62
N ALA A 93 4.46 9.68 14.02
CA ALA A 93 3.00 9.63 13.94
C ALA A 93 2.27 10.06 15.22
N ASP A 94 2.79 9.71 16.39
CA ASP A 94 2.03 9.73 17.66
C ASP A 94 2.61 10.69 18.71
N GLU A 95 3.64 11.46 18.37
CA GLU A 95 4.28 12.43 19.28
C GLU A 95 3.92 13.89 18.97
N THR A 96 2.93 14.14 18.11
CA THR A 96 2.49 15.50 17.74
C THR A 96 3.64 16.39 17.25
N GLY A 97 4.63 15.79 16.55
CA GLY A 97 5.83 16.47 16.08
C GLY A 97 6.81 16.91 17.18
N ALA A 98 6.69 16.41 18.42
CA ALA A 98 7.55 16.82 19.54
C ALA A 98 9.06 16.65 19.27
N PRO A 99 9.56 15.57 18.64
CA PRO A 99 10.97 15.44 18.29
C PRO A 99 11.46 16.61 17.42
N ALA A 100 10.75 16.93 16.35
CA ALA A 100 11.12 18.03 15.46
C ALA A 100 11.03 19.39 16.16
N ALA A 101 9.94 19.64 16.89
CA ALA A 101 9.71 20.92 17.56
C ALA A 101 10.75 21.22 18.66
N VAL A 102 11.18 20.19 19.40
CA VAL A 102 12.04 20.36 20.58
C VAL A 102 13.53 20.29 20.21
N THR A 103 13.91 19.43 19.27
CA THR A 103 15.31 19.26 18.86
C THR A 103 15.70 20.22 17.73
N GLY A 104 14.75 20.59 16.86
CA GLY A 104 15.01 21.30 15.60
C GLY A 104 15.49 20.38 14.47
N ALA A 105 15.61 19.08 14.70
CA ALA A 105 15.97 18.10 13.68
C ALA A 105 14.78 17.75 12.79
N GLN A 106 15.04 17.49 11.52
CA GLN A 106 14.02 17.03 10.58
C GLN A 106 13.81 15.52 10.75
N LEU A 107 12.57 15.06 10.88
CA LEU A 107 12.25 13.64 10.75
C LEU A 107 12.14 13.26 9.27
N VAL A 108 12.82 12.20 8.86
CA VAL A 108 12.84 11.70 7.49
C VAL A 108 12.29 10.27 7.48
N PRO A 109 11.04 10.06 7.01
CA PRO A 109 10.46 8.74 6.95
C PRO A 109 11.15 7.89 5.88
N VAL A 110 11.46 6.66 6.25
CA VAL A 110 11.99 5.60 5.40
C VAL A 110 10.90 4.54 5.29
N ARG A 111 10.56 4.17 4.06
CA ARG A 111 9.50 3.18 3.81
C ARG A 111 9.79 1.88 4.55
N SER A 112 8.80 1.38 5.27
CA SER A 112 8.93 0.13 6.04
C SER A 112 8.13 -1.03 5.43
N VAL A 113 8.49 -2.26 5.80
CA VAL A 113 7.71 -3.47 5.54
C VAL A 113 7.46 -4.12 6.90
N ASN A 114 6.19 -4.29 7.27
CA ASN A 114 5.78 -4.74 8.61
C ASN A 114 6.41 -3.89 9.72
N GLY A 115 6.52 -2.57 9.53
CA GLY A 115 7.10 -1.63 10.50
C GLY A 115 8.63 -1.63 10.53
N LYS A 116 9.28 -2.48 9.70
CA LYS A 116 10.73 -2.63 9.67
C LYS A 116 11.35 -1.93 8.47
N ILE A 117 12.42 -1.18 8.70
CA ILE A 117 13.23 -0.56 7.64
C ILE A 117 14.45 -1.42 7.33
N GLY A 118 14.77 -1.55 6.04
CA GLY A 118 15.90 -2.37 5.57
C GLY A 118 17.16 -1.54 5.30
N PRO A 119 18.37 -2.16 5.35
CA PRO A 119 19.63 -1.45 5.09
C PRO A 119 19.68 -0.73 3.75
N GLU A 120 19.13 -1.32 2.67
CA GLU A 120 19.10 -0.70 1.34
C GLU A 120 18.31 0.62 1.34
N ALA A 121 17.14 0.63 1.97
CA ALA A 121 16.29 1.82 2.06
C ALA A 121 16.95 2.93 2.89
N VAL A 122 17.63 2.56 3.98
CA VAL A 122 18.40 3.51 4.80
C VAL A 122 19.58 4.07 4.02
N TRP A 123 20.34 3.23 3.33
CA TRP A 123 21.48 3.66 2.52
C TRP A 123 21.07 4.63 1.42
N GLN A 124 19.96 4.35 0.73
CA GLN A 124 19.43 5.23 -0.32
C GLN A 124 19.15 6.64 0.23
N VAL A 125 18.53 6.72 1.42
CA VAL A 125 18.24 8.03 2.05
C VAL A 125 19.52 8.73 2.49
N ILE A 126 20.49 8.01 3.07
CA ILE A 126 21.79 8.58 3.43
C ILE A 126 22.49 9.16 2.18
N HIS A 127 22.47 8.41 1.07
CA HIS A 127 23.07 8.85 -0.19
C HIS A 127 22.38 10.08 -0.76
N ASP A 128 21.03 10.09 -0.76
CA ASP A 128 20.24 11.20 -1.27
C ASP A 128 20.39 12.48 -0.43
N TYR A 129 20.78 12.38 0.84
CA TYR A 129 20.97 13.50 1.77
C TYR A 129 22.45 13.91 1.94
N SER A 130 23.30 13.58 0.96
CA SER A 130 24.75 13.80 1.03
C SER A 130 25.20 15.25 0.73
N ASP A 131 24.32 16.09 0.17
CA ASP A 131 24.64 17.48 -0.21
C ASP A 131 24.12 18.52 0.79
N GLN A 132 24.73 19.72 0.80
CA GLN A 132 24.42 20.76 1.79
C GLN A 132 23.02 21.38 1.67
N HIS A 133 22.24 21.08 0.63
CA HIS A 133 20.86 21.56 0.48
C HIS A 133 19.88 20.74 1.32
N LYS A 134 20.31 19.62 1.90
CA LYS A 134 19.50 18.76 2.77
C LYS A 134 20.08 18.71 4.19
N PRO A 135 19.24 18.42 5.22
CA PRO A 135 19.75 18.23 6.57
C PRO A 135 20.67 17.01 6.64
N ARG A 136 21.70 17.07 7.48
CA ARG A 136 22.68 15.99 7.62
C ARG A 136 22.06 14.78 8.35
N PRO A 137 22.04 13.57 7.78
CA PRO A 137 21.64 12.37 8.51
C PRO A 137 22.51 12.18 9.76
N ALA A 138 21.91 12.21 10.94
CA ALA A 138 22.63 12.16 12.22
C ALA A 138 22.18 10.99 13.10
N VAL A 139 20.91 10.60 13.03
CA VAL A 139 20.34 9.53 13.85
C VAL A 139 19.53 8.58 12.98
N LEU A 140 19.72 7.27 13.16
CA LEU A 140 18.81 6.23 12.73
C LEU A 140 17.98 5.78 13.93
N SER A 141 16.68 6.04 13.91
CA SER A 141 15.75 5.65 14.97
C SER A 141 14.96 4.41 14.57
N LEU A 142 15.05 3.35 15.36
CA LEU A 142 14.33 2.09 15.19
C LEU A 142 13.44 1.83 16.41
N SER A 143 12.28 1.22 16.20
CA SER A 143 11.40 0.79 17.29
C SER A 143 11.51 -0.72 17.49
N GLN A 144 11.70 -1.18 18.73
CA GLN A 144 11.86 -2.60 19.04
C GLN A 144 11.06 -3.01 20.30
N PRO A 145 9.95 -3.75 20.13
CA PRO A 145 9.31 -4.14 18.85
C PRO A 145 8.81 -2.92 18.08
N THR A 146 8.45 -3.13 16.81
CA THR A 146 7.85 -2.08 15.99
C THR A 146 6.46 -1.67 16.50
N GLU A 147 5.92 -0.57 15.97
CA GLU A 147 4.56 -0.11 16.26
C GLU A 147 3.48 -1.12 15.84
N LEU A 148 3.85 -2.04 14.92
CA LEU A 148 2.99 -3.12 14.44
C LEU A 148 3.20 -4.43 15.22
N GLY A 149 3.98 -4.40 16.29
CA GLY A 149 4.23 -5.56 17.16
C GLY A 149 5.19 -6.60 16.60
N THR A 150 5.83 -6.33 15.46
CA THR A 150 6.82 -7.21 14.84
C THR A 150 8.22 -6.98 15.39
N LEU A 151 9.11 -7.96 15.18
CA LEU A 151 10.47 -7.92 15.70
C LEU A 151 11.52 -7.72 14.60
N TYR A 152 12.48 -6.84 14.87
CA TYR A 152 13.78 -6.96 14.25
C TYR A 152 14.53 -8.14 14.88
N SER A 153 15.04 -9.03 14.06
CA SER A 153 15.99 -10.04 14.48
C SER A 153 17.36 -9.41 14.74
N ARG A 154 18.20 -10.12 15.50
CA ARG A 154 19.56 -9.66 15.77
C ARG A 154 20.39 -9.38 14.50
N PRO A 155 20.41 -10.25 13.47
CA PRO A 155 21.13 -9.95 12.22
C PRO A 155 20.64 -8.68 11.51
N GLU A 156 19.34 -8.39 11.56
CA GLU A 156 18.80 -7.17 10.97
C GLU A 156 19.26 -5.92 11.73
N LEU A 157 19.22 -5.94 13.07
CA LEU A 157 19.74 -4.84 13.89
C LEU A 157 21.24 -4.65 13.69
N ASP A 158 22.01 -5.74 13.67
CA ASP A 158 23.47 -5.69 13.46
C ASP A 158 23.82 -5.08 12.09
N ALA A 159 23.07 -5.44 11.03
CA ALA A 159 23.26 -4.87 9.70
C ALA A 159 22.91 -3.37 9.64
N LEU A 160 21.82 -2.96 10.28
CA LEU A 160 21.41 -1.55 10.35
C LEU A 160 22.39 -0.72 11.18
N CYS A 161 22.87 -1.24 12.30
CA CYS A 161 23.86 -0.57 13.14
C CYS A 161 25.18 -0.39 12.39
N ALA A 162 25.68 -1.46 11.75
CA ALA A 162 26.90 -1.39 10.97
C ALA A 162 26.81 -0.33 9.85
N LEU A 163 25.69 -0.29 9.12
CA LEU A 163 25.45 0.71 8.09
C LEU A 163 25.41 2.13 8.67
N ALA A 164 24.65 2.35 9.75
CA ALA A 164 24.56 3.66 10.39
C ALA A 164 25.94 4.16 10.85
N HIS A 165 26.70 3.30 11.53
CA HIS A 165 28.04 3.64 12.03
C HIS A 165 29.04 3.90 10.90
N GLN A 166 28.97 3.16 9.79
CA GLN A 166 29.81 3.39 8.61
C GLN A 166 29.63 4.81 8.05
N HIS A 167 28.42 5.37 8.19
CA HIS A 167 28.08 6.72 7.73
C HIS A 167 28.07 7.77 8.85
N GLY A 168 28.50 7.41 10.06
CA GLY A 168 28.61 8.33 11.19
C GLY A 168 27.30 8.67 11.89
N LEU A 169 26.22 7.92 11.64
CA LEU A 169 24.95 8.08 12.34
C LEU A 169 24.98 7.38 13.69
N VAL A 170 24.24 7.92 14.65
CA VAL A 170 23.92 7.28 15.94
C VAL A 170 22.67 6.42 15.78
N VAL A 171 22.66 5.24 16.40
CA VAL A 171 21.49 4.36 16.41
C VAL A 171 20.70 4.53 17.70
N HIS A 172 19.49 5.03 17.56
CA HIS A 172 18.50 5.16 18.63
C HIS A 172 17.49 4.00 18.55
N ILE A 173 17.20 3.39 19.69
CA ILE A 173 16.15 2.38 19.84
C ILE A 173 15.03 2.93 20.71
N ASP A 174 13.86 3.15 20.12
CA ASP A 174 12.61 3.28 20.88
C ASP A 174 12.21 1.88 21.37
N GLY A 175 12.52 1.62 22.63
CA GLY A 175 12.18 0.39 23.33
C GLY A 175 11.01 0.55 24.28
N ALA A 176 9.97 1.33 23.90
CA ALA A 176 8.74 1.45 24.70
C ALA A 176 8.10 0.11 25.10
N ARG A 177 8.39 -0.96 24.34
CA ARG A 177 8.01 -2.35 24.65
C ARG A 177 9.21 -3.32 24.58
N LEU A 178 10.41 -2.86 24.94
CA LEU A 178 11.64 -3.66 24.82
C LEU A 178 11.56 -5.00 25.55
N SER A 179 10.87 -5.05 26.71
CA SER A 179 10.62 -6.31 27.43
C SER A 179 9.87 -7.34 26.58
N ASN A 180 8.87 -6.91 25.81
CA ASN A 180 8.12 -7.77 24.91
C ASN A 180 8.99 -8.29 23.77
N ALA A 181 9.88 -7.46 23.21
CA ALA A 181 10.86 -7.91 22.23
C ALA A 181 11.86 -8.90 22.81
N ALA A 182 12.39 -8.65 24.01
CA ALA A 182 13.33 -9.54 24.67
C ALA A 182 12.72 -10.93 24.95
N VAL A 183 11.45 -10.98 25.35
CA VAL A 183 10.75 -12.27 25.49
C VAL A 183 10.48 -12.92 24.14
N GLY A 184 10.02 -12.17 23.13
CA GLY A 184 9.74 -12.71 21.79
C GLY A 184 10.98 -13.27 21.08
N LEU A 185 12.15 -12.69 21.36
CA LEU A 185 13.46 -13.15 20.85
C LEU A 185 14.17 -14.14 21.79
N ASP A 186 13.57 -14.46 22.93
CA ASP A 186 14.17 -15.31 23.98
C ASP A 186 15.58 -14.88 24.41
N CYS A 187 15.75 -13.60 24.74
CA CYS A 187 17.04 -13.02 25.09
C CYS A 187 16.95 -11.98 26.24
N GLY A 188 18.05 -11.31 26.57
CA GLY A 188 18.09 -10.18 27.51
C GLY A 188 17.68 -8.85 26.86
N LEU A 189 17.39 -7.82 27.68
CA LEU A 189 17.00 -6.49 27.20
C LEU A 189 18.03 -5.85 26.26
N ALA A 190 19.33 -5.97 26.56
CA ALA A 190 20.40 -5.40 25.73
C ALA A 190 20.56 -6.13 24.39
N GLU A 191 20.37 -7.45 24.37
CA GLU A 191 20.40 -8.24 23.13
C GLU A 191 19.21 -7.89 22.24
N ALA A 192 18.02 -7.75 22.84
CA ALA A 192 16.81 -7.37 22.13
C ALA A 192 16.92 -6.00 21.47
N ALA A 193 17.54 -5.02 22.15
CA ALA A 193 17.79 -3.68 21.62
C ALA A 193 18.88 -3.65 20.53
N GLY A 194 19.68 -4.72 20.41
CA GLY A 194 20.86 -4.75 19.58
C GLY A 194 22.10 -4.25 20.32
N LEU A 195 23.12 -5.11 20.44
CA LEU A 195 24.35 -4.84 21.21
C LEU A 195 25.20 -3.69 20.65
N GLN A 196 24.89 -3.24 19.43
CA GLN A 196 25.55 -2.14 18.74
C GLN A 196 24.72 -0.84 18.78
N ALA A 197 23.52 -0.84 19.35
CA ALA A 197 22.76 0.39 19.56
C ALA A 197 23.53 1.36 20.44
N ASP A 198 23.39 2.66 20.16
CA ASP A 198 24.11 3.71 20.86
C ASP A 198 23.30 4.30 22.02
N VAL A 199 21.99 4.42 21.83
CA VAL A 199 21.06 4.90 22.84
C VAL A 199 19.74 4.13 22.77
N VAL A 200 19.26 3.69 23.93
CA VAL A 200 18.06 2.85 24.05
C VAL A 200 17.11 3.48 25.06
N CYS A 201 15.86 3.73 24.65
CA CYS A 201 14.77 4.05 25.55
C CYS A 201 14.16 2.75 26.07
N VAL A 202 14.27 2.47 27.38
CA VAL A 202 13.70 1.27 28.01
C VAL A 202 12.34 1.60 28.62
N GLY A 203 11.32 1.00 28.03
CA GLY A 203 9.91 1.13 28.38
C GLY A 203 9.53 0.49 29.72
N GLY A 204 9.22 1.29 30.73
CA GLY A 204 8.72 0.83 32.03
C GLY A 204 7.19 0.87 32.13
N THR A 205 6.59 2.00 31.74
CA THR A 205 5.14 2.25 31.93
C THR A 205 4.27 1.15 31.35
N LYS A 206 4.53 0.73 30.10
CA LYS A 206 3.77 -0.33 29.40
C LYS A 206 4.00 -1.74 29.95
N ASN A 207 4.90 -1.90 30.91
CA ASN A 207 5.29 -3.18 31.49
C ASN A 207 5.07 -3.22 33.01
N GLY A 208 4.10 -2.42 33.50
CA GLY A 208 3.56 -2.49 34.86
C GLY A 208 3.98 -1.37 35.80
N LEU A 209 4.82 -0.43 35.35
CA LEU A 209 5.16 0.76 36.13
C LEU A 209 4.00 1.76 36.13
N MET A 210 3.88 2.57 37.17
CA MET A 210 2.92 3.68 37.23
C MET A 210 3.24 4.77 36.21
N PHE A 211 4.53 5.07 36.06
CA PHE A 211 5.10 5.94 35.05
C PHE A 211 6.62 5.79 35.10
N GLY A 212 7.28 6.27 34.06
CA GLY A 212 8.73 6.43 34.03
C GLY A 212 9.38 5.51 33.00
N GLU A 213 10.37 6.09 32.32
CA GLU A 213 11.20 5.40 31.34
C GLU A 213 12.67 5.61 31.68
N ALA A 214 13.54 4.82 31.06
CA ALA A 214 14.98 4.97 31.21
C ALA A 214 15.66 5.17 29.85
N VAL A 215 16.51 6.18 29.72
CA VAL A 215 17.38 6.33 28.56
C VAL A 215 18.75 5.79 28.91
N VAL A 216 19.18 4.76 28.18
CA VAL A 216 20.45 4.07 28.37
C VAL A 216 21.40 4.45 27.23
N PHE A 217 22.52 5.05 27.56
CA PHE A 217 23.58 5.39 26.61
C PHE A 217 24.66 4.31 26.67
N ALA A 218 24.99 3.72 25.52
CA ALA A 218 26.01 2.69 25.41
C ALA A 218 27.40 3.26 25.75
N PRO A 219 28.32 2.45 26.31
CA PRO A 219 29.66 2.91 26.71
C PRO A 219 30.41 3.66 25.59
N ARG A 220 30.22 3.23 24.34
CA ARG A 220 30.88 3.78 23.15
C ARG A 220 30.54 5.26 22.85
N VAL A 221 29.37 5.73 23.28
CA VAL A 221 28.94 7.13 23.04
C VAL A 221 29.14 8.03 24.25
N VAL A 222 29.44 7.49 25.44
CA VAL A 222 29.51 8.27 26.69
C VAL A 222 30.49 9.43 26.60
N ALA A 223 31.67 9.23 25.99
CA ALA A 223 32.67 10.29 25.82
C ALA A 223 32.24 11.43 24.87
N ARG A 224 31.21 11.19 24.05
CA ARG A 224 30.66 12.15 23.08
C ARG A 224 29.35 12.77 23.56
N LEU A 225 28.83 12.35 24.72
CA LEU A 225 27.58 12.87 25.22
C LEU A 225 27.71 14.36 25.56
N PRO A 226 26.68 15.17 25.24
CA PRO A 226 26.55 16.51 25.80
C PRO A 226 26.28 16.46 27.30
N ASP A 227 26.06 17.63 27.92
CA ASP A 227 25.59 17.73 29.31
C ASP A 227 24.15 17.17 29.44
N THR A 228 24.08 15.85 29.59
CA THR A 228 22.85 15.07 29.74
C THR A 228 21.98 15.55 30.89
N ALA A 229 22.58 16.02 31.99
CA ALA A 229 21.85 16.51 33.15
C ALA A 229 21.10 17.82 32.83
N ARG A 230 21.78 18.80 32.21
CA ARG A 230 21.15 20.04 31.77
C ARG A 230 20.15 19.82 30.65
N LEU A 231 20.47 18.98 29.67
CA LEU A 231 19.52 18.65 28.60
C LEU A 231 18.24 18.05 29.18
N ARG A 232 18.33 17.04 30.06
CA ARG A 232 17.16 16.45 30.72
C ARG A 232 16.30 17.50 31.45
N LYS A 233 16.93 18.50 32.06
CA LYS A 233 16.22 19.64 32.69
C LYS A 233 15.51 20.52 31.66
N THR A 234 16.19 20.92 30.59
CA THR A 234 15.61 21.79 29.54
C THR A 234 14.52 21.09 28.73
N ARG A 235 14.54 19.76 28.66
CA ARG A 235 13.48 18.94 28.02
C ARG A 235 12.33 18.60 28.96
N LEU A 236 12.30 19.21 30.16
CA LEU A 236 11.26 19.03 31.17
C LEU A 236 11.13 17.58 31.66
N GLN A 237 12.17 16.77 31.52
CA GLN A 237 12.19 15.35 31.90
C GLN A 237 12.89 15.08 33.23
N LEU A 238 13.38 16.11 33.92
CA LEU A 238 14.04 15.96 35.23
C LEU A 238 13.00 16.01 36.37
N ALA A 239 12.58 14.84 36.85
CA ALA A 239 11.68 14.72 38.00
C ALA A 239 12.34 15.22 39.30
N SER A 240 11.60 16.01 40.09
CA SER A 240 12.08 16.51 41.39
C SER A 240 12.25 15.36 42.40
N LYS A 241 11.27 14.45 42.49
CA LYS A 241 11.31 13.27 43.39
C LYS A 241 11.70 12.00 42.62
N MET A 242 12.92 11.99 42.06
CA MET A 242 13.42 10.92 41.17
C MET A 242 13.38 9.52 41.78
N ARG A 243 13.55 9.41 43.11
CA ARG A 243 13.45 8.15 43.85
C ARG A 243 12.20 7.32 43.53
N PHE A 244 11.09 7.93 43.13
CA PHE A 244 9.87 7.20 42.78
C PHE A 244 9.92 6.58 41.39
N ILE A 245 10.71 7.09 40.44
CA ILE A 245 10.98 6.36 39.19
C ILE A 245 11.98 5.25 39.47
N ALA A 246 13.04 5.55 40.23
CA ALA A 246 14.09 4.61 40.59
C ALA A 246 13.56 3.38 41.37
N ALA A 247 12.71 3.59 42.37
CA ALA A 247 12.09 2.51 43.15
C ALA A 247 11.32 1.52 42.27
N GLN A 248 10.62 2.03 41.26
CA GLN A 248 9.84 1.21 40.34
C GLN A 248 10.77 0.38 39.46
N PHE A 249 11.82 0.97 38.88
CA PHE A 249 12.80 0.22 38.08
C PHE A 249 13.57 -0.82 38.91
N GLU A 250 13.93 -0.52 40.16
CA GLU A 250 14.56 -1.50 41.05
C GLU A 250 13.66 -2.72 41.29
N ALA A 251 12.38 -2.48 41.59
CA ALA A 251 11.41 -3.57 41.76
C ALA A 251 11.14 -4.32 40.45
N TRP A 252 11.12 -3.61 39.32
CA TRP A 252 10.91 -4.18 37.99
C TRP A 252 12.05 -5.11 37.53
N LEU A 253 13.29 -4.80 37.94
CA LEU A 253 14.45 -5.65 37.72
C LEU A 253 14.50 -6.84 38.69
N THR A 254 13.99 -6.67 39.91
CA THR A 254 14.06 -7.68 40.97
C THR A 254 13.30 -8.94 40.58
N GLY A 255 14.03 -10.07 40.55
CA GLY A 255 13.49 -11.36 40.13
C GLY A 255 12.93 -11.36 38.71
N GLU A 256 13.43 -10.50 37.81
CA GLU A 256 12.96 -10.38 36.41
C GLU A 256 11.44 -10.16 36.29
N LEU A 257 10.86 -9.28 37.14
CA LEU A 257 9.45 -8.91 37.03
C LEU A 257 9.10 -8.43 35.62
N TRP A 258 9.99 -7.65 35.00
CA TRP A 258 9.87 -7.21 33.62
C TRP A 258 9.60 -8.35 32.62
N ARG A 259 10.33 -9.46 32.78
CA ARG A 259 10.25 -10.62 31.91
C ARG A 259 8.92 -11.32 32.12
N ARG A 260 8.51 -11.57 33.37
CA ARG A 260 7.20 -12.19 33.68
C ARG A 260 6.04 -11.38 33.11
N ASN A 261 6.07 -10.07 33.27
CA ASN A 261 5.03 -9.17 32.78
C ASN A 261 4.93 -9.23 31.24
N ALA A 262 6.07 -9.16 30.55
CA ALA A 262 6.11 -9.24 29.10
C ALA A 262 5.73 -10.64 28.57
N SER A 263 6.15 -11.71 29.25
CA SER A 263 5.76 -13.08 28.92
C SER A 263 4.26 -13.28 28.99
N ASN A 264 3.59 -12.73 30.00
CA ASN A 264 2.13 -12.83 30.07
C ASN A 264 1.45 -12.04 28.94
N ALA A 265 1.91 -10.82 28.66
CA ALA A 265 1.37 -10.01 27.57
C ALA A 265 1.53 -10.70 26.20
N ASN A 266 2.73 -11.17 25.85
CA ASN A 266 2.97 -11.87 24.59
C ASN A 266 2.15 -13.17 24.49
N ARG A 267 2.11 -13.97 25.57
CA ARG A 267 1.35 -15.23 25.62
C ARG A 267 -0.14 -15.00 25.38
N THR A 268 -0.73 -14.00 26.05
CA THR A 268 -2.17 -13.69 25.89
C THR A 268 -2.49 -13.16 24.50
N ALA A 269 -1.61 -12.37 23.88
CA ALA A 269 -1.78 -11.94 22.49
C ALA A 269 -1.73 -13.13 21.52
N ALA A 270 -0.83 -14.10 21.74
CA ALA A 270 -0.80 -15.33 20.94
C ALA A 270 -2.10 -16.14 21.08
N VAL A 271 -2.63 -16.28 22.31
CA VAL A 271 -3.92 -16.95 22.56
C VAL A 271 -5.08 -16.22 21.87
N LEU A 272 -5.11 -14.89 21.95
CA LEU A 272 -6.10 -14.06 21.26
C LEU A 272 -6.00 -14.25 19.74
N ALA A 273 -4.80 -14.16 19.18
CA ALA A 273 -4.52 -14.33 17.76
C ALA A 273 -4.97 -15.71 17.25
N ASP A 274 -4.72 -16.78 18.02
CA ASP A 274 -5.18 -18.12 17.67
C ASP A 274 -6.71 -18.25 17.76
N GLY A 275 -7.34 -17.59 18.74
CA GLY A 275 -8.79 -17.46 18.81
C GLY A 275 -9.39 -16.78 17.58
N VAL A 276 -8.80 -15.66 17.17
CA VAL A 276 -9.20 -14.91 15.96
C VAL A 276 -9.07 -15.78 14.70
N LYS A 277 -7.96 -16.51 14.54
CA LYS A 277 -7.78 -17.45 13.43
C LYS A 277 -8.84 -18.55 13.43
N ARG A 278 -9.20 -19.10 14.60
CA ARG A 278 -10.26 -20.12 14.73
C ARG A 278 -11.64 -19.59 14.32
N LEU A 279 -11.87 -18.28 14.44
CA LEU A 279 -13.08 -17.61 13.94
C LEU A 279 -13.05 -17.33 12.42
N GLY A 280 -12.00 -17.77 11.71
CA GLY A 280 -11.85 -17.56 10.26
C GLY A 280 -11.41 -16.14 9.88
N LEU A 281 -10.97 -15.33 10.85
CA LEU A 281 -10.52 -13.96 10.62
C LEU A 281 -9.02 -13.91 10.29
N SER A 282 -8.63 -12.97 9.44
CA SER A 282 -7.23 -12.81 9.01
C SER A 282 -6.48 -11.76 9.84
N LEU A 283 -5.26 -12.10 10.26
CA LEU A 283 -4.35 -11.17 10.91
C LEU A 283 -3.65 -10.30 9.87
N CYS A 284 -3.51 -9.00 10.15
CA CYS A 284 -2.84 -8.07 9.25
C CYS A 284 -1.31 -8.21 9.29
N TYR A 285 -0.76 -8.57 10.45
CA TYR A 285 0.68 -8.69 10.70
C TYR A 285 1.00 -9.94 11.54
N PRO A 286 2.26 -10.42 11.52
CA PRO A 286 2.74 -11.40 12.49
C PRO A 286 2.52 -10.93 13.93
N VAL A 287 2.11 -11.84 14.81
CA VAL A 287 1.91 -11.58 16.24
C VAL A 287 3.14 -12.09 16.98
N ASP A 288 4.22 -11.30 16.90
CA ASP A 288 5.50 -11.64 17.55
C ASP A 288 5.55 -11.19 19.02
N THR A 289 4.66 -10.27 19.41
CA THR A 289 4.62 -9.65 20.75
C THR A 289 3.18 -9.54 21.28
N ASN A 290 2.82 -8.40 21.91
CA ASN A 290 1.54 -8.20 22.59
C ASN A 290 0.47 -7.49 21.76
N ALA A 291 0.68 -7.37 20.44
CA ALA A 291 -0.21 -6.64 19.54
C ALA A 291 -0.85 -7.58 18.51
N VAL A 292 -2.16 -7.48 18.35
CA VAL A 292 -2.96 -8.24 17.38
C VAL A 292 -3.71 -7.25 16.50
N PHE A 293 -3.50 -7.34 15.18
CA PHE A 293 -4.15 -6.48 14.19
C PHE A 293 -5.02 -7.32 13.28
N VAL A 294 -6.28 -6.93 13.12
CA VAL A 294 -7.28 -7.73 12.41
C VAL A 294 -8.14 -6.81 11.55
N THR A 295 -8.53 -7.29 10.36
CA THR A 295 -9.58 -6.64 9.57
C THR A 295 -10.89 -7.39 9.81
N ILE A 296 -11.90 -6.68 10.31
CA ILE A 296 -13.25 -7.19 10.55
C ILE A 296 -14.29 -6.24 9.92
N PRO A 297 -15.53 -6.71 9.65
CA PRO A 297 -16.58 -5.86 9.09
C PRO A 297 -16.87 -4.64 9.97
N ALA A 298 -17.09 -3.47 9.36
CA ALA A 298 -17.36 -2.24 10.11
C ALA A 298 -18.55 -2.37 11.10
N ALA A 299 -19.62 -3.07 10.70
CA ALA A 299 -20.74 -3.33 11.60
C ALA A 299 -20.35 -4.17 12.83
N THR A 300 -19.41 -5.12 12.67
CA THR A 300 -18.84 -5.89 13.79
C THR A 300 -17.95 -5.01 14.66
N VAL A 301 -17.17 -4.07 14.08
CA VAL A 301 -16.40 -3.08 14.84
C VAL A 301 -17.34 -2.26 15.74
N ASP A 302 -18.40 -1.70 15.16
CA ASP A 302 -19.36 -0.85 15.86
C ASP A 302 -20.08 -1.62 16.98
N ALA A 303 -20.61 -2.81 16.68
CA ALA A 303 -21.28 -3.64 17.68
C ALA A 303 -20.32 -4.11 18.80
N LEU A 304 -19.08 -4.45 18.45
CA LEU A 304 -18.09 -4.86 19.45
C LEU A 304 -17.69 -3.67 20.33
N ARG A 305 -17.69 -2.44 19.81
CA ARG A 305 -17.39 -1.20 20.55
C ARG A 305 -18.42 -0.82 21.60
N GLU A 306 -19.68 -1.24 21.43
CA GLU A 306 -20.69 -1.10 22.48
C GLU A 306 -20.30 -1.90 23.74
N ARG A 307 -19.48 -2.93 23.56
CA ARG A 307 -19.09 -3.88 24.61
C ARG A 307 -17.66 -3.69 25.05
N HIS A 308 -16.73 -3.39 24.14
CA HIS A 308 -15.28 -3.34 24.37
C HIS A 308 -14.64 -2.07 23.83
N PHE A 309 -13.72 -1.50 24.60
CA PHE A 309 -12.93 -0.36 24.14
C PHE A 309 -11.67 -0.82 23.39
N PHE A 310 -11.48 -0.34 22.15
CA PHE A 310 -10.27 -0.52 21.35
C PHE A 310 -10.23 0.49 20.18
N TYR A 311 -9.02 0.69 19.63
CA TYR A 311 -8.77 1.71 18.61
C TYR A 311 -8.80 1.14 17.18
N ASP A 312 -9.19 2.01 16.24
CA ASP A 312 -8.93 1.77 14.82
C ASP A 312 -7.44 1.86 14.53
N TRP A 313 -7.04 1.21 13.45
CA TRP A 313 -5.71 1.30 12.87
C TRP A 313 -5.82 1.67 11.39
N GLU A 314 -4.71 2.18 10.85
CA GLU A 314 -4.62 2.53 9.44
C GLU A 314 -4.97 1.36 8.52
N GLY A 315 -5.51 1.67 7.34
CA GLY A 315 -5.90 0.66 6.35
C GLY A 315 -7.20 -0.09 6.67
N GLY A 316 -7.98 0.36 7.67
CA GLY A 316 -9.27 -0.24 8.03
C GLY A 316 -9.17 -1.45 8.97
N ALA A 317 -8.01 -1.66 9.59
CA ALA A 317 -7.81 -2.67 10.63
C ALA A 317 -8.24 -2.13 12.00
N VAL A 318 -8.43 -3.04 12.96
CA VAL A 318 -8.52 -2.73 14.39
C VAL A 318 -7.27 -3.24 15.10
N ARG A 319 -6.85 -2.55 16.16
CA ARG A 319 -5.71 -2.94 16.98
C ARG A 319 -6.16 -3.39 18.36
N TRP A 320 -5.75 -4.59 18.74
CA TRP A 320 -5.94 -5.16 20.07
C TRP A 320 -4.60 -5.38 20.75
N MET A 321 -4.42 -4.76 21.92
CA MET A 321 -3.20 -4.80 22.70
C MET A 321 -3.45 -5.55 24.01
N THR A 322 -2.63 -6.55 24.30
CA THR A 322 -2.62 -7.21 25.62
C THR A 322 -1.56 -6.58 26.53
N SER A 323 -1.75 -6.74 27.83
CA SER A 323 -0.97 -6.12 28.90
C SER A 323 -0.43 -7.16 29.88
N TRP A 324 0.38 -6.71 30.84
CA TRP A 324 0.92 -7.57 31.89
C TRP A 324 -0.17 -8.26 32.74
N ASP A 325 -1.34 -7.61 32.90
CA ASP A 325 -2.48 -8.07 33.70
C ASP A 325 -3.62 -8.68 32.87
N SER A 326 -3.43 -8.86 31.56
CA SER A 326 -4.39 -9.60 30.72
C SER A 326 -4.46 -11.07 31.14
N THR A 327 -5.66 -11.62 31.24
CA THR A 327 -5.90 -13.03 31.61
C THR A 327 -6.52 -13.83 30.47
N ASP A 328 -6.52 -15.16 30.59
CA ASP A 328 -7.14 -16.04 29.60
C ASP A 328 -8.66 -15.89 29.60
N ASP A 329 -9.27 -15.56 30.75
CA ASP A 329 -10.69 -15.25 30.87
C ASP A 329 -11.04 -13.96 30.12
N ASP A 330 -10.20 -12.91 30.23
CA ASP A 330 -10.38 -11.67 29.46
C ASP A 330 -10.39 -11.94 27.94
N VAL A 331 -9.46 -12.78 27.47
CA VAL A 331 -9.38 -13.18 26.06
C VAL A 331 -10.59 -14.02 25.65
N ALA A 332 -11.01 -14.98 26.50
CA ALA A 332 -12.16 -15.83 26.23
C ALA A 332 -13.47 -15.05 26.17
N ASP A 333 -13.68 -14.10 27.08
CA ASP A 333 -14.83 -13.22 27.09
C ASP A 333 -14.85 -12.31 25.86
N PHE A 334 -13.69 -11.74 25.48
CA PHE A 334 -13.59 -10.94 24.27
C PHE A 334 -13.87 -11.74 23.00
N LEU A 335 -13.33 -12.96 22.87
CA LEU A 335 -13.58 -13.83 21.72
C LEU A 335 -15.04 -14.27 21.66
N ARG A 336 -15.69 -14.52 22.80
CA ARG A 336 -17.12 -14.82 22.88
C ARG A 336 -17.96 -13.64 22.37
N ASP A 337 -17.62 -12.43 22.80
CA ASP A 337 -18.30 -11.22 22.38
C ASP A 337 -18.07 -10.90 20.91
N LEU A 338 -16.83 -11.06 20.43
CA LEU A 338 -16.49 -10.97 19.01
C LEU A 338 -17.32 -11.98 18.20
N THR A 339 -17.42 -13.22 18.64
CA THR A 339 -18.23 -14.26 17.98
C THR A 339 -19.70 -13.87 17.92
N ALA A 340 -20.25 -13.30 19.00
CA ALA A 340 -21.64 -12.84 19.03
C ALA A 340 -21.89 -11.61 18.13
N CYS A 341 -20.87 -10.77 17.92
CA CYS A 341 -20.93 -9.60 17.03
C CYS A 341 -20.60 -9.96 15.57
N LEU A 342 -20.06 -11.17 15.31
CA LEU A 342 -19.88 -11.68 13.96
C LEU A 342 -21.25 -12.10 13.41
N PRO A 343 -21.55 -11.80 12.14
CA PRO A 343 -22.81 -12.22 11.52
C PRO A 343 -22.94 -13.75 11.54
N THR A 344 -24.04 -14.27 12.11
CA THR A 344 -24.33 -15.71 12.18
C THR A 344 -24.82 -16.22 10.82
N ALA A 345 -24.43 -17.45 10.47
CA ALA A 345 -24.77 -18.09 9.19
C ALA A 345 -26.26 -18.50 9.06
N THR A 346 -27.17 -18.07 9.95
CA THR A 346 -28.54 -18.58 10.04
C THR A 346 -29.66 -17.53 9.98
N ASP A 347 -29.38 -16.23 9.94
CA ASP A 347 -30.42 -15.23 9.72
C ASP A 347 -30.68 -15.00 8.23
N GLY A 348 -31.46 -15.93 7.66
CA GLY A 348 -32.10 -15.79 6.36
C GLY A 348 -33.22 -14.76 6.38
N ALA A 349 -32.85 -13.47 6.31
CA ALA A 349 -33.70 -12.41 5.80
C ALA A 349 -32.83 -11.39 5.07
N VAL A 350 -32.84 -11.52 3.74
CA VAL A 350 -32.36 -10.61 2.69
C VAL A 350 -32.14 -9.17 3.16
N ALA A 351 -30.92 -8.86 3.62
CA ALA A 351 -30.36 -7.51 3.65
C ALA A 351 -29.13 -7.50 2.74
N ALA A 352 -29.33 -7.00 1.52
CA ALA A 352 -28.37 -6.76 0.43
C ALA A 352 -26.90 -7.16 0.73
N GLY A 353 -26.60 -8.43 0.45
CA GLY A 353 -25.31 -9.04 0.71
C GLY A 353 -24.16 -8.35 -0.02
N GLN A 354 -23.02 -8.20 0.67
CA GLN A 354 -21.76 -8.07 -0.05
C GLN A 354 -21.53 -9.37 -0.82
N PRO A 355 -21.25 -9.31 -2.14
CA PRO A 355 -21.10 -10.52 -2.92
C PRO A 355 -19.91 -11.35 -2.44
N VAL A 356 -20.08 -12.67 -2.35
CA VAL A 356 -18.96 -13.61 -2.22
C VAL A 356 -18.18 -13.60 -3.54
N PHE A 357 -17.07 -12.87 -3.60
CA PHE A 357 -16.19 -12.81 -4.78
C PHE A 357 -15.12 -13.93 -4.74
N GLY A 358 -15.51 -15.18 -4.52
CA GLY A 358 -14.60 -16.27 -4.15
C GLY A 358 -14.17 -17.21 -5.28
N LEU A 359 -12.87 -17.53 -5.36
CA LEU A 359 -12.36 -18.73 -6.07
C LEU A 359 -12.87 -20.02 -5.42
N GLU A 360 -13.20 -19.95 -4.13
CA GLU A 360 -13.61 -21.07 -3.30
C GLU A 360 -14.99 -21.62 -3.68
N ASN A 361 -15.80 -20.85 -4.42
CA ASN A 361 -17.06 -21.29 -4.98
C ASN A 361 -16.90 -22.29 -6.14
N PHE A 362 -15.71 -22.39 -6.73
CA PHE A 362 -15.43 -23.35 -7.80
C PHE A 362 -14.87 -24.63 -7.18
N SER A 363 -15.52 -25.77 -7.33
CA SER A 363 -15.02 -27.04 -6.77
C SER A 363 -13.81 -27.60 -7.51
N ASP A 364 -13.59 -27.19 -8.76
CA ASP A 364 -12.50 -27.62 -9.63
C ASP A 364 -11.17 -26.89 -9.28
N PRO A 365 -10.13 -27.60 -8.81
CA PRO A 365 -8.83 -27.01 -8.50
C PRO A 365 -8.10 -26.42 -9.71
N ALA A 366 -8.26 -27.00 -10.91
CA ALA A 366 -7.58 -26.49 -12.12
C ALA A 366 -8.16 -25.13 -12.51
N LEU A 367 -9.48 -25.00 -12.50
CA LEU A 367 -10.18 -23.74 -12.74
C LEU A 367 -9.80 -22.66 -11.72
N ARG A 368 -9.60 -23.03 -10.44
CA ARG A 368 -9.13 -22.08 -9.42
C ARG A 368 -7.74 -21.52 -9.77
N VAL A 369 -6.82 -22.35 -10.26
CA VAL A 369 -5.48 -21.91 -10.64
C VAL A 369 -5.55 -20.94 -11.83
N GLU A 370 -6.35 -21.24 -12.84
CA GLU A 370 -6.55 -20.35 -14.00
C GLU A 370 -7.14 -19.00 -13.60
N LEU A 371 -8.21 -19.01 -12.80
CA LEU A 371 -8.85 -17.78 -12.32
C LEU A 371 -7.90 -16.98 -11.39
N GLN A 372 -7.05 -17.65 -10.62
CA GLN A 372 -6.03 -17.02 -9.81
C GLN A 372 -4.95 -16.35 -10.68
N ALA A 373 -4.47 -17.01 -11.74
CA ALA A 373 -3.53 -16.41 -12.69
C ALA A 373 -4.12 -15.16 -13.36
N GLY A 374 -5.39 -15.21 -13.75
CA GLY A 374 -6.11 -14.03 -14.26
C GLY A 374 -6.18 -12.89 -13.24
N ARG A 375 -6.42 -13.18 -11.95
CA ARG A 375 -6.41 -12.17 -10.88
C ARG A 375 -5.01 -11.59 -10.67
N GLU A 376 -3.96 -12.39 -10.78
CA GLU A 376 -2.57 -11.93 -10.66
C GLU A 376 -2.18 -10.95 -11.76
N LEU A 377 -2.67 -11.16 -12.99
CA LEU A 377 -2.50 -10.24 -14.11
C LEU A 377 -3.06 -8.83 -13.79
N LEU A 378 -4.17 -8.75 -13.06
CA LEU A 378 -4.85 -7.49 -12.73
C LEU A 378 -4.22 -6.77 -11.52
N ARG A 379 -3.45 -7.48 -10.69
CA ARG A 379 -2.87 -6.94 -9.45
C ARG A 379 -1.73 -5.97 -9.73
N SER A 380 -1.42 -5.16 -8.72
CA SER A 380 -0.22 -4.33 -8.72
C SER A 380 1.01 -5.23 -8.62
N ASN A 381 1.81 -5.31 -9.68
CA ASN A 381 3.01 -6.13 -9.76
C ASN A 381 4.27 -5.28 -10.01
N TRP A 382 4.23 -3.99 -9.68
CA TRP A 382 5.34 -3.04 -9.87
C TRP A 382 6.65 -3.49 -9.19
N GLN A 383 6.56 -4.22 -8.08
CA GLN A 383 7.73 -4.81 -7.40
C GLN A 383 8.49 -5.81 -8.30
N ARG A 384 7.80 -6.49 -9.23
CA ARG A 384 8.42 -7.45 -10.16
C ARG A 384 9.25 -6.78 -11.26
N LEU A 385 9.02 -5.49 -11.52
CA LEU A 385 9.86 -4.72 -12.46
C LEU A 385 11.30 -4.62 -11.97
N ALA A 386 11.52 -4.47 -10.67
CA ALA A 386 12.86 -4.38 -10.10
C ALA A 386 13.65 -5.69 -10.27
N LEU A 387 12.95 -6.82 -10.42
CA LEU A 387 13.55 -8.14 -10.57
C LEU A 387 14.06 -8.40 -12.00
N ASN A 388 13.67 -7.59 -12.99
CA ASN A 388 14.01 -7.83 -14.40
C ASN A 388 14.43 -6.54 -15.10
N SER A 389 15.64 -6.53 -15.67
CA SER A 389 16.05 -5.44 -16.56
C SER A 389 15.22 -5.45 -17.84
N SER A 390 14.46 -4.38 -18.07
CA SER A 390 13.63 -4.16 -19.26
C SER A 390 14.48 -3.98 -20.52
N PRO A 391 13.94 -4.26 -21.72
CA PRO A 391 14.60 -3.94 -22.98
C PRO A 391 15.09 -2.48 -23.06
N GLN A 392 14.34 -1.53 -22.52
CA GLN A 392 14.75 -0.13 -22.38
C GLN A 392 16.04 0.01 -21.56
N GLN A 393 16.10 -0.62 -20.38
CA GLN A 393 17.29 -0.58 -19.51
C GLN A 393 18.49 -1.28 -20.13
N ARG A 394 18.27 -2.21 -21.06
CA ARG A 394 19.33 -2.88 -21.84
C ARG A 394 19.75 -2.09 -23.08
N GLY A 395 19.19 -0.91 -23.32
CA GLY A 395 19.53 -0.07 -24.48
C GLY A 395 18.99 -0.56 -25.82
N LEU A 396 18.00 -1.46 -25.83
CA LEU A 396 17.36 -1.91 -27.07
C LEU A 396 16.50 -0.80 -27.68
N PRO A 397 16.41 -0.72 -29.02
CA PRO A 397 15.67 0.34 -29.70
C PRO A 397 14.20 0.31 -29.32
N MET A 398 13.61 1.51 -29.20
CA MET A 398 12.20 1.66 -28.93
C MET A 398 11.37 1.15 -30.12
N PRO A 399 10.35 0.30 -29.90
CA PRO A 399 9.48 -0.15 -30.98
C PRO A 399 8.68 1.03 -31.58
N PRO A 400 8.32 0.96 -32.87
CA PRO A 400 7.62 2.04 -33.55
C PRO A 400 6.21 2.24 -32.97
N ALA A 401 5.79 3.51 -32.90
CA ALA A 401 4.49 3.91 -32.34
C ALA A 401 3.29 3.59 -33.27
N VAL A 402 3.57 3.29 -34.54
CA VAL A 402 2.60 2.83 -35.55
C VAL A 402 3.30 1.73 -36.34
N ARG A 403 2.61 0.62 -36.60
CA ARG A 403 3.17 -0.48 -37.38
C ARG A 403 3.38 -0.04 -38.85
N PRO A 404 4.43 -0.53 -39.54
CA PRO A 404 4.56 -0.35 -40.98
C PRO A 404 3.30 -0.80 -41.73
N LEU A 405 2.97 -0.13 -42.83
CA LEU A 405 1.82 -0.43 -43.67
C LEU A 405 2.19 -1.46 -44.74
N PRO A 406 1.28 -2.39 -45.09
CA PRO A 406 1.46 -3.21 -46.28
C PRO A 406 1.60 -2.31 -47.52
N ALA A 407 2.51 -2.68 -48.44
CA ALA A 407 2.78 -1.88 -49.65
C ALA A 407 1.55 -1.70 -50.55
N ALA A 408 0.59 -2.63 -50.48
CA ALA A 408 -0.65 -2.61 -51.26
C ALA A 408 -1.78 -1.78 -50.61
N ALA A 409 -1.57 -1.22 -49.41
CA ALA A 409 -2.62 -0.49 -48.71
C ALA A 409 -2.90 0.87 -49.35
N ILE A 410 -4.17 1.16 -49.61
CA ILE A 410 -4.60 2.41 -50.25
C ILE A 410 -4.92 3.45 -49.18
N ARG A 411 -4.27 4.62 -49.24
CA ARG A 411 -4.51 5.72 -48.32
C ARG A 411 -5.83 6.43 -48.63
N VAL A 412 -6.58 6.75 -47.59
CA VAL A 412 -7.74 7.65 -47.61
C VAL A 412 -7.52 8.74 -46.57
N ASP A 413 -7.50 9.99 -47.01
CA ASP A 413 -7.34 11.14 -46.11
C ASP A 413 -8.64 11.40 -45.33
N LEU A 414 -8.50 11.60 -44.02
CA LEU A 414 -9.63 11.98 -43.18
C LEU A 414 -9.75 13.51 -43.14
N PRO A 415 -10.97 14.06 -43.14
CA PRO A 415 -11.17 15.46 -42.85
C PRO A 415 -10.66 15.76 -41.42
N PRO A 416 -10.15 16.97 -41.14
CA PRO A 416 -9.74 17.33 -39.79
C PRO A 416 -10.88 17.10 -38.78
N PRO A 417 -10.57 16.70 -37.53
CA PRO A 417 -11.58 16.55 -36.49
C PRO A 417 -12.03 17.95 -36.05
N ASP A 418 -13.00 18.53 -36.77
CA ASP A 418 -13.50 19.88 -36.52
C ASP A 418 -14.23 19.95 -35.18
N LYS A 419 -13.90 20.96 -34.38
CA LYS A 419 -14.54 21.26 -33.09
C LYS A 419 -15.87 21.99 -33.26
N LYS A 420 -16.15 22.56 -34.44
CA LYS A 420 -17.35 23.34 -34.72
C LYS A 420 -18.42 22.46 -35.36
N GLY A 421 -19.45 22.11 -34.59
CA GLY A 421 -20.68 21.48 -35.10
C GLY A 421 -20.84 19.99 -34.81
N LEU A 422 -19.79 19.30 -34.32
CA LEU A 422 -19.85 17.89 -33.94
C LEU A 422 -20.07 17.76 -32.42
N GLY A 423 -21.33 17.60 -32.03
CA GLY A 423 -21.80 17.37 -30.66
C GLY A 423 -22.08 18.65 -29.86
N GLN A 424 -23.35 18.81 -29.47
CA GLN A 424 -23.87 20.00 -28.76
C GLN A 424 -23.93 19.81 -27.24
N GLY A 425 -23.59 18.62 -26.73
CA GLY A 425 -23.70 18.28 -25.31
C GLY A 425 -22.45 18.61 -24.51
N SER A 426 -22.65 19.09 -23.29
CA SER A 426 -21.62 19.14 -22.25
C SER A 426 -21.09 17.75 -21.91
N PHE A 427 -19.88 17.68 -21.32
CA PHE A 427 -19.31 16.42 -20.84
C PHE A 427 -20.21 15.72 -19.81
N SER A 428 -20.92 16.48 -18.99
CA SER A 428 -21.92 15.97 -18.05
C SER A 428 -23.11 15.31 -18.77
N GLU A 429 -23.65 15.94 -19.81
CA GLU A 429 -24.75 15.36 -20.60
C GLU A 429 -24.32 14.09 -21.31
N ALA A 430 -23.14 14.08 -21.93
CA ALA A 430 -22.57 12.89 -22.56
C ALA A 430 -22.40 11.75 -21.54
N THR A 431 -21.92 12.04 -20.33
CA THR A 431 -21.74 11.03 -19.27
C THR A 431 -23.07 10.41 -18.83
N VAL A 432 -24.13 11.21 -18.71
CA VAL A 432 -25.48 10.74 -18.34
C VAL A 432 -26.14 9.94 -19.46
N GLN A 433 -25.96 10.36 -20.71
CA GLN A 433 -26.63 9.73 -21.86
C GLN A 433 -25.92 8.48 -22.38
N ARG A 434 -24.61 8.33 -22.08
CA ARG A 434 -23.77 7.23 -22.57
C ARG A 434 -24.32 5.87 -22.16
N ARG A 435 -24.64 5.04 -23.16
CA ARG A 435 -25.11 3.66 -22.97
C ARG A 435 -24.64 2.75 -24.10
N SER A 436 -24.61 1.45 -23.84
CA SER A 436 -24.37 0.44 -24.87
C SER A 436 -25.58 0.29 -25.79
N SER A 437 -25.36 0.40 -27.10
CA SER A 437 -26.40 0.23 -28.12
C SER A 437 -26.12 -1.03 -28.96
N ARG A 438 -27.12 -1.90 -29.08
CA ARG A 438 -27.02 -3.21 -29.78
C ARG A 438 -28.02 -3.35 -30.92
N LYS A 439 -28.62 -2.24 -31.33
CA LYS A 439 -29.58 -2.17 -32.43
C LYS A 439 -29.20 -0.92 -33.20
N PHE A 440 -28.67 -1.10 -34.39
CA PHE A 440 -28.29 0.00 -35.26
C PHE A 440 -29.24 0.05 -36.45
N LYS A 441 -29.64 1.27 -36.79
CA LYS A 441 -30.37 1.50 -38.03
C LYS A 441 -29.45 1.26 -39.22
N PRO A 442 -30.01 0.91 -40.39
CA PRO A 442 -29.27 0.80 -41.64
C PRO A 442 -28.84 2.16 -42.23
N GLU A 443 -28.41 3.08 -41.38
CA GLU A 443 -28.00 4.42 -41.77
C GLU A 443 -26.46 4.49 -41.86
N SER A 444 -25.94 5.37 -42.70
CA SER A 444 -24.50 5.65 -42.81
C SER A 444 -24.03 6.57 -41.69
N LEU A 445 -22.74 6.44 -41.37
CA LEU A 445 -21.99 7.53 -40.74
C LEU A 445 -21.43 8.43 -41.84
N SER A 446 -21.34 9.72 -41.57
CA SER A 446 -20.59 10.62 -42.42
C SER A 446 -19.08 10.46 -42.17
N LEU A 447 -18.26 10.76 -43.19
CA LEU A 447 -16.80 10.73 -43.05
C LEU A 447 -16.26 11.67 -41.93
N PRO A 448 -16.81 12.90 -41.72
CA PRO A 448 -16.44 13.73 -40.58
C PRO A 448 -16.76 13.12 -39.21
N GLU A 449 -17.90 12.43 -39.06
CA GLU A 449 -18.22 11.71 -37.81
C GLU A 449 -17.20 10.60 -37.55
N LEU A 450 -16.90 9.76 -38.55
CA LEU A 450 -15.88 8.71 -38.42
C LEU A 450 -14.51 9.30 -38.05
N SER A 451 -14.10 10.37 -38.73
CA SER A 451 -12.84 11.07 -38.45
C SER A 451 -12.75 11.52 -36.99
N TYR A 452 -13.81 12.13 -36.47
CA TYR A 452 -13.88 12.58 -35.08
C TYR A 452 -13.80 11.40 -34.09
N LEU A 453 -14.50 10.29 -34.34
CA LEU A 453 -14.44 9.09 -33.50
C LEU A 453 -13.01 8.51 -33.42
N LEU A 454 -12.30 8.46 -34.55
CA LEU A 454 -10.93 7.97 -34.63
C LEU A 454 -9.94 8.90 -33.90
N TRP A 455 -10.12 10.20 -34.07
CA TRP A 455 -9.32 11.18 -33.34
C TRP A 455 -9.57 11.11 -31.84
N ALA A 456 -10.83 11.09 -31.40
CA ALA A 456 -11.19 11.07 -29.99
C ALA A 456 -10.66 9.82 -29.28
N SER A 457 -10.74 8.66 -29.94
CA SER A 457 -10.32 7.38 -29.35
C SER A 457 -8.80 7.14 -29.40
N GLN A 458 -8.10 7.57 -30.45
CA GLN A 458 -6.67 7.22 -30.65
C GLN A 458 -5.82 8.29 -31.37
N GLY A 459 -6.38 9.47 -31.68
CA GLY A 459 -5.68 10.52 -32.43
C GLY A 459 -4.46 11.12 -31.72
N SER A 460 -3.52 11.64 -32.50
CA SER A 460 -2.38 12.41 -32.00
C SER A 460 -2.80 13.85 -31.67
N ARG A 461 -2.41 14.35 -30.49
CA ARG A 461 -2.46 15.79 -30.15
C ARG A 461 -1.16 16.48 -30.56
N ARG A 462 -0.05 15.84 -30.22
CA ARG A 462 1.32 16.14 -30.66
C ARG A 462 2.17 14.91 -30.32
N PRO A 463 3.04 14.37 -31.19
CA PRO A 463 3.85 13.22 -30.82
C PRO A 463 4.72 13.48 -29.57
N PRO A 464 4.83 12.54 -28.61
CA PRO A 464 4.21 11.22 -28.54
C PRO A 464 2.83 11.20 -27.83
N PHE A 465 2.20 12.34 -27.56
CA PHE A 465 0.95 12.46 -26.83
C PHE A 465 -0.29 12.24 -27.72
N ARG A 466 -1.09 11.21 -27.38
CA ARG A 466 -2.41 10.95 -27.97
C ARG A 466 -3.54 11.57 -27.17
N THR A 467 -4.75 11.53 -27.71
CA THR A 467 -6.00 11.97 -27.06
C THR A 467 -6.34 11.13 -25.84
N VAL A 468 -5.97 9.85 -25.84
CA VAL A 468 -6.05 8.95 -24.69
C VAL A 468 -4.70 8.79 -23.98
N PRO A 469 -4.69 8.62 -22.64
CA PRO A 469 -3.47 8.37 -21.90
C PRO A 469 -2.96 6.94 -22.12
N SER A 470 -1.64 6.77 -22.07
CA SER A 470 -0.96 5.48 -22.16
C SER A 470 0.24 5.45 -21.21
N GLY A 471 0.44 4.33 -20.52
CA GLY A 471 1.58 4.12 -19.62
C GLY A 471 2.90 4.43 -20.33
N GLY A 472 3.66 5.42 -19.84
CA GLY A 472 4.94 5.82 -20.45
C GLY A 472 4.86 6.29 -21.90
N CYS A 473 3.67 6.71 -22.37
CA CYS A 473 3.38 7.04 -23.77
C CYS A 473 3.78 5.91 -24.73
N ARG A 474 3.49 4.64 -24.38
CA ARG A 474 3.85 3.47 -25.18
C ARG A 474 2.86 3.17 -26.30
N HIS A 475 1.59 3.49 -26.11
CA HIS A 475 0.50 3.33 -27.09
C HIS A 475 0.50 1.93 -27.72
N PRO A 476 0.25 0.87 -26.92
CA PRO A 476 0.29 -0.51 -27.39
C PRO A 476 -0.81 -0.86 -28.39
N LEU A 477 -1.84 -0.02 -28.52
CA LEU A 477 -3.02 -0.33 -29.33
C LEU A 477 -2.92 0.25 -30.74
N ASP A 478 -3.26 -0.56 -31.74
CA ASP A 478 -3.56 -0.13 -33.11
C ASP A 478 -5.08 -0.22 -33.35
N THR A 479 -5.61 0.62 -34.24
CA THR A 479 -7.06 0.71 -34.51
C THR A 479 -7.35 0.25 -35.93
N LEU A 480 -8.04 -0.87 -36.04
CA LEU A 480 -8.57 -1.42 -37.27
C LEU A 480 -10.09 -1.22 -37.32
N LEU A 481 -10.62 -1.11 -38.53
CA LEU A 481 -12.04 -0.86 -38.77
C LEU A 481 -12.54 -1.79 -39.84
N TYR A 482 -13.62 -2.52 -39.57
CA TYR A 482 -14.42 -3.09 -40.62
C TYR A 482 -15.57 -2.12 -40.94
N ILE A 483 -15.44 -1.43 -42.07
CA ILE A 483 -16.37 -0.42 -42.57
C ILE A 483 -17.44 -1.10 -43.39
N ARG A 484 -18.70 -0.89 -43.02
CA ARG A 484 -19.86 -1.37 -43.76
C ARG A 484 -20.52 -0.23 -44.53
N ARG A 485 -20.79 0.89 -43.84
CA ARG A 485 -21.51 2.05 -44.40
C ARG A 485 -20.98 3.37 -43.85
N VAL A 486 -20.10 4.02 -44.61
CA VAL A 486 -19.63 5.37 -44.32
C VAL A 486 -19.64 6.17 -45.61
N ASP A 487 -20.29 7.34 -45.60
CA ASP A 487 -20.45 8.14 -46.80
C ASP A 487 -19.08 8.57 -47.35
N GLY A 488 -18.83 8.28 -48.63
CA GLY A 488 -17.56 8.61 -49.29
C GLY A 488 -16.40 7.64 -48.98
N LEU A 489 -16.65 6.53 -48.28
CA LEU A 489 -15.65 5.50 -47.98
C LEU A 489 -16.18 4.12 -48.39
N GLY A 490 -15.42 3.39 -49.23
CA GLY A 490 -15.80 2.05 -49.65
C GLY A 490 -15.81 1.06 -48.48
N SER A 491 -16.68 0.05 -48.54
CA SER A 491 -16.73 -0.98 -47.51
C SER A 491 -15.48 -1.85 -47.51
N GLY A 492 -15.05 -2.33 -46.34
CA GLY A 492 -13.85 -3.14 -46.20
C GLY A 492 -13.14 -3.01 -44.87
N LEU A 493 -11.98 -3.66 -44.76
CA LEU A 493 -11.08 -3.58 -43.61
C LEU A 493 -10.07 -2.44 -43.81
N TYR A 494 -9.97 -1.58 -42.82
CA TYR A 494 -9.10 -0.41 -42.79
C TYR A 494 -8.25 -0.40 -41.52
N ARG A 495 -7.13 0.31 -41.56
CA ARG A 495 -6.33 0.66 -40.39
C ARG A 495 -6.18 2.17 -40.28
N TYR A 496 -6.33 2.68 -39.06
CA TYR A 496 -6.14 4.09 -38.76
C TYR A 496 -4.68 4.40 -38.42
N ASP A 497 -4.14 5.42 -39.08
CA ASP A 497 -2.85 6.03 -38.77
C ASP A 497 -3.08 7.28 -37.90
N PRO A 498 -2.78 7.21 -36.59
CA PRO A 498 -3.02 8.33 -35.67
C PRO A 498 -2.01 9.47 -35.82
N LEU A 499 -0.86 9.24 -36.46
CA LEU A 499 0.17 10.27 -36.68
C LEU A 499 -0.13 11.08 -37.93
N ALA A 500 -0.56 10.42 -39.00
CA ALA A 500 -0.98 11.06 -40.24
C ALA A 500 -2.45 11.52 -40.23
N HIS A 501 -3.25 11.03 -39.27
CA HIS A 501 -4.71 11.18 -39.24
C HIS A 501 -5.34 10.75 -40.58
N ALA A 502 -5.12 9.49 -40.96
CA ALA A 502 -5.57 8.92 -42.22
C ALA A 502 -6.01 7.46 -42.04
N LEU A 503 -6.80 6.95 -42.98
CA LEU A 503 -7.14 5.52 -43.08
C LEU A 503 -6.33 4.85 -44.18
N TRP A 504 -6.08 3.56 -44.00
CA TRP A 504 -5.43 2.71 -44.97
C TRP A 504 -6.30 1.50 -45.24
N CYS A 505 -6.83 1.38 -46.46
CA CYS A 505 -7.60 0.21 -46.89
C CYS A 505 -6.66 -0.99 -46.98
N LEU A 506 -6.91 -1.99 -46.12
CA LEU A 506 -6.16 -3.25 -46.10
C LEU A 506 -6.83 -4.29 -47.00
N ARG A 507 -8.16 -4.28 -47.08
CA ARG A 507 -8.95 -5.20 -47.89
C ARG A 507 -10.31 -4.57 -48.21
N SER A 508 -10.68 -4.47 -49.48
CA SER A 508 -12.03 -4.03 -49.87
C SER A 508 -13.03 -5.17 -49.70
N ALA A 509 -14.25 -4.83 -49.30
CA ALA A 509 -15.41 -5.73 -49.30
C ALA A 509 -16.30 -5.43 -50.51
N VAL A 510 -17.04 -6.43 -50.99
CA VAL A 510 -17.97 -6.29 -52.12
C VAL A 510 -19.40 -6.63 -51.67
N ALA A 511 -20.38 -5.92 -52.24
CA ALA A 511 -21.79 -6.20 -52.00
C ALA A 511 -22.18 -7.55 -52.61
N LEU A 512 -23.00 -8.31 -51.90
CA LEU A 512 -23.51 -9.60 -52.36
C LEU A 512 -24.81 -9.42 -53.17
N ASP A 513 -24.93 -10.11 -54.31
CA ASP A 513 -26.01 -9.94 -55.30
C ASP A 513 -27.44 -10.23 -54.79
N ALA A 514 -27.59 -10.81 -53.59
CA ALA A 514 -28.87 -11.20 -53.00
C ALA A 514 -29.25 -10.44 -51.71
N ALA A 515 -28.53 -9.37 -51.36
CA ALA A 515 -28.75 -8.60 -50.14
C ALA A 515 -30.06 -7.79 -50.18
N ASP A 516 -30.72 -7.62 -49.03
CA ASP A 516 -31.81 -6.65 -48.90
C ASP A 516 -31.24 -5.23 -49.08
N ALA A 517 -31.90 -4.39 -49.88
CA ALA A 517 -31.47 -3.01 -50.14
C ALA A 517 -31.33 -2.18 -48.84
N SER A 518 -31.99 -2.63 -47.76
CA SER A 518 -31.91 -2.02 -46.44
C SER A 518 -30.76 -2.53 -45.57
N ASP A 519 -30.15 -3.70 -45.78
CA ASP A 519 -29.08 -4.22 -44.89
C ASP A 519 -27.67 -4.06 -45.44
N GLY A 520 -27.53 -4.00 -46.78
CA GLY A 520 -26.25 -3.93 -47.46
C GLY A 520 -25.29 -5.04 -47.04
N SER A 521 -25.62 -6.30 -47.31
CA SER A 521 -24.76 -7.45 -46.99
C SER A 521 -23.47 -7.47 -47.83
N LEU A 522 -22.34 -7.62 -47.14
CA LEU A 522 -21.00 -7.67 -47.74
C LEU A 522 -20.39 -9.07 -47.66
N ASP A 523 -19.45 -9.38 -48.55
CA ASP A 523 -18.71 -10.65 -48.60
C ASP A 523 -17.97 -11.01 -47.30
N LEU A 524 -17.62 -10.00 -46.49
CA LEU A 524 -16.96 -10.19 -45.19
C LEU A 524 -17.92 -10.14 -43.99
N ASP A 525 -19.20 -9.76 -44.18
CA ASP A 525 -20.14 -9.54 -43.07
C ASP A 525 -20.36 -10.81 -42.25
N ALA A 526 -20.64 -11.94 -42.91
CA ALA A 526 -20.88 -13.21 -42.23
C ALA A 526 -19.67 -13.66 -41.40
N ALA A 527 -18.46 -13.47 -41.94
CA ALA A 527 -17.23 -13.87 -41.28
C ALA A 527 -16.93 -12.97 -40.06
N PHE A 528 -17.08 -11.65 -40.20
CA PHE A 528 -16.91 -10.73 -39.07
C PHE A 528 -17.98 -10.93 -38.01
N ASP A 529 -19.25 -11.11 -38.41
CA ASP A 529 -20.34 -11.35 -37.47
C ASP A 529 -20.12 -12.65 -36.69
N GLU A 530 -19.72 -13.74 -37.35
CA GLU A 530 -19.33 -14.98 -36.67
C GLU A 530 -18.14 -14.76 -35.72
N ALA A 531 -17.11 -14.03 -36.17
CA ALA A 531 -15.93 -13.76 -35.35
C ALA A 531 -16.27 -12.93 -34.10
N VAL A 532 -17.26 -12.04 -34.16
CA VAL A 532 -17.76 -11.29 -33.00
C VAL A 532 -18.98 -11.92 -32.32
N ASN A 533 -19.25 -13.21 -32.55
CA ASN A 533 -20.35 -13.97 -31.93
C ASN A 533 -21.76 -13.40 -32.20
N GLY A 534 -22.04 -12.97 -33.44
CA GLY A 534 -23.35 -12.44 -33.84
C GLY A 534 -23.61 -11.02 -33.35
N GLN A 535 -22.56 -10.28 -33.00
CA GLN A 535 -22.65 -8.95 -32.37
C GLN A 535 -22.34 -7.79 -33.33
N LEU A 536 -22.41 -8.01 -34.65
CA LEU A 536 -22.24 -6.92 -35.62
C LEU A 536 -23.46 -5.98 -35.62
N TRP A 537 -24.65 -6.50 -35.33
CA TRP A 537 -25.92 -5.77 -35.10
C TRP A 537 -26.29 -4.71 -36.15
N ASN A 538 -25.92 -4.95 -37.40
CA ASN A 538 -26.09 -3.99 -38.49
C ASN A 538 -25.34 -2.65 -38.29
N CYS A 539 -24.23 -2.64 -37.54
CA CYS A 539 -23.43 -1.44 -37.35
C CYS A 539 -22.93 -0.85 -38.67
N ALA A 540 -22.63 0.44 -38.68
CA ALA A 540 -22.04 1.13 -39.82
C ALA A 540 -20.52 0.87 -39.90
N ALA A 541 -19.86 0.75 -38.76
CA ALA A 541 -18.45 0.41 -38.63
C ALA A 541 -18.20 -0.42 -37.37
N LEU A 542 -17.38 -1.46 -37.48
CA LEU A 542 -16.84 -2.21 -36.35
C LEU A 542 -15.42 -1.73 -36.07
N PHE A 543 -15.21 -1.07 -34.93
CA PHE A 543 -13.89 -0.73 -34.43
C PHE A 543 -13.27 -1.95 -33.78
N VAL A 544 -12.01 -2.24 -34.07
CA VAL A 544 -11.25 -3.30 -33.41
C VAL A 544 -9.90 -2.74 -32.99
N TRP A 545 -9.56 -2.90 -31.72
CA TRP A 545 -8.26 -2.56 -31.19
C TRP A 545 -7.44 -3.82 -31.00
N THR A 546 -6.32 -3.86 -31.70
CA THR A 546 -5.29 -4.87 -31.54
C THR A 546 -4.21 -4.35 -30.61
N ALA A 547 -3.64 -5.23 -29.79
CA ALA A 547 -2.50 -4.90 -28.95
C ALA A 547 -1.21 -5.42 -29.59
N VAL A 548 -0.16 -4.61 -29.53
CA VAL A 548 1.23 -4.99 -29.77
C VAL A 548 1.94 -4.96 -28.41
N PRO A 549 1.96 -6.08 -27.66
CA PRO A 549 2.42 -6.10 -26.26
C PRO A 549 3.82 -5.55 -26.07
N TYR A 550 4.71 -5.85 -27.03
CA TYR A 550 6.11 -5.45 -26.99
C TYR A 550 6.32 -3.94 -26.82
N ARG A 551 5.40 -3.09 -27.34
CA ARG A 551 5.47 -1.62 -27.15
C ARG A 551 5.52 -1.23 -25.67
N THR A 552 4.76 -1.94 -24.84
CA THR A 552 4.67 -1.69 -23.40
C THR A 552 5.68 -2.54 -22.63
N GLU A 553 5.90 -3.79 -23.01
CA GLU A 553 6.90 -4.69 -22.40
C GLU A 553 8.32 -4.14 -22.49
N TRP A 554 8.64 -3.44 -23.59
CA TRP A 554 9.92 -2.76 -23.77
C TRP A 554 10.32 -1.90 -22.57
N ARG A 555 9.33 -1.31 -21.88
CA ARG A 555 9.54 -0.50 -20.67
C ARG A 555 9.11 -1.20 -19.38
N TYR A 556 8.03 -1.97 -19.42
CA TYR A 556 7.32 -2.43 -18.23
C TYR A 556 7.26 -3.94 -18.06
N VAL A 557 7.93 -4.72 -18.92
CA VAL A 557 8.11 -6.18 -18.76
C VAL A 557 6.82 -6.87 -18.26
N GLN A 558 6.80 -7.48 -17.06
CA GLN A 558 5.63 -8.19 -16.53
C GLN A 558 4.45 -7.29 -16.12
N ALA A 559 4.67 -5.99 -15.92
CA ALA A 559 3.59 -5.04 -15.64
C ALA A 559 2.87 -4.56 -16.92
N ALA A 560 3.38 -4.93 -18.10
CA ALA A 560 2.85 -4.46 -19.38
C ALA A 560 1.41 -4.89 -19.65
N ALA A 561 1.07 -6.16 -19.39
CA ALA A 561 -0.27 -6.69 -19.67
C ALA A 561 -1.38 -5.88 -18.98
N LYS A 562 -1.18 -5.53 -17.70
CA LYS A 562 -2.10 -4.67 -16.95
C LYS A 562 -2.26 -3.29 -17.60
N LEU A 563 -1.16 -2.68 -18.02
CA LEU A 563 -1.18 -1.36 -18.65
C LEU A 563 -1.88 -1.39 -20.01
N VAL A 564 -1.71 -2.45 -20.80
CA VAL A 564 -2.44 -2.65 -22.07
C VAL A 564 -3.95 -2.69 -21.83
N LEU A 565 -4.41 -3.41 -20.79
CA LEU A 565 -5.83 -3.47 -20.44
C LEU A 565 -6.39 -2.12 -19.98
N LEU A 566 -5.61 -1.33 -19.25
CA LEU A 566 -6.00 0.04 -18.87
C LEU A 566 -6.13 0.95 -20.09
N ASP A 567 -5.18 0.87 -21.03
CA ASP A 567 -5.22 1.61 -22.29
C ASP A 567 -6.46 1.24 -23.13
N ALA A 568 -6.84 -0.04 -23.18
CA ALA A 568 -8.06 -0.50 -23.86
C ALA A 568 -9.33 0.10 -23.22
N GLY A 569 -9.37 0.18 -21.89
CA GLY A 569 -10.45 0.84 -21.15
C GLY A 569 -10.57 2.33 -21.48
N HIS A 570 -9.45 3.06 -21.53
CA HIS A 570 -9.42 4.48 -21.90
C HIS A 570 -9.96 4.72 -23.31
N VAL A 571 -9.48 3.92 -24.27
CA VAL A 571 -9.89 3.98 -25.68
C VAL A 571 -11.38 3.69 -25.86
N GLY A 572 -11.90 2.65 -25.21
CA GLY A 572 -13.32 2.33 -25.27
C GLY A 572 -14.21 3.43 -24.69
N GLN A 573 -13.83 3.99 -23.53
CA GLN A 573 -14.58 5.08 -22.92
C GLN A 573 -14.54 6.35 -23.78
N ALA A 574 -13.41 6.64 -24.42
CA ALA A 574 -13.29 7.74 -25.36
C ALA A 574 -14.20 7.57 -26.59
N LEU A 575 -14.27 6.35 -27.16
CA LEU A 575 -15.21 6.06 -28.26
C LEU A 575 -16.66 6.26 -27.80
N TYR A 576 -17.04 5.72 -26.63
CA TYR A 576 -18.39 5.89 -26.10
C TYR A 576 -18.78 7.36 -25.91
N GLY A 577 -17.88 8.17 -25.34
CA GLY A 577 -18.10 9.60 -25.16
C GLY A 577 -18.28 10.31 -26.50
N ALA A 578 -17.42 10.00 -27.47
CA ALA A 578 -17.47 10.59 -28.80
C ALA A 578 -18.75 10.19 -29.58
N CYS A 579 -19.15 8.91 -29.54
CA CYS A 579 -20.40 8.46 -30.13
C CYS A 579 -21.60 9.16 -29.49
N THR A 580 -21.64 9.25 -28.16
CA THR A 580 -22.75 9.91 -27.45
C THR A 580 -22.85 11.39 -27.82
N ALA A 581 -21.71 12.08 -27.92
CA ALA A 581 -21.68 13.48 -28.34
C ALA A 581 -22.24 13.66 -29.77
N LEU A 582 -22.02 12.70 -30.66
CA LEU A 582 -22.53 12.69 -32.03
C LEU A 582 -23.96 12.14 -32.17
N GLY A 583 -24.62 11.72 -31.09
CA GLY A 583 -25.91 11.04 -31.16
C GLY A 583 -25.84 9.64 -31.78
N LEU A 584 -24.65 9.01 -31.77
CA LEU A 584 -24.40 7.66 -32.24
C LEU A 584 -24.40 6.66 -31.08
N GLY A 585 -24.68 5.40 -31.40
CA GLY A 585 -24.54 4.27 -30.50
C GLY A 585 -23.22 3.53 -30.69
N ALA A 586 -22.70 2.95 -29.61
CA ALA A 586 -21.62 1.96 -29.66
C ALA A 586 -21.88 0.85 -28.64
N CYS A 587 -21.28 -0.32 -28.83
CA CYS A 587 -21.26 -1.35 -27.79
C CYS A 587 -19.92 -2.08 -27.77
N ALA A 588 -19.08 -1.76 -26.79
CA ALA A 588 -17.87 -2.52 -26.49
C ALA A 588 -18.14 -4.02 -26.29
N LEU A 589 -17.32 -4.85 -26.92
CA LEU A 589 -17.40 -6.31 -26.92
C LEU A 589 -16.20 -6.88 -26.16
N GLY A 590 -16.49 -7.67 -25.12
CA GLY A 590 -15.49 -8.50 -24.42
C GLY A 590 -15.55 -9.98 -24.81
N SER A 591 -16.47 -10.36 -25.70
CA SER A 591 -16.63 -11.73 -26.18
C SER A 591 -16.56 -11.74 -27.70
N TYR A 592 -15.60 -12.48 -28.24
CA TYR A 592 -15.37 -12.73 -29.66
C TYR A 592 -14.52 -14.01 -29.78
N ARG A 593 -14.45 -14.60 -30.98
CA ARG A 593 -13.58 -15.76 -31.26
C ARG A 593 -12.20 -15.26 -31.67
N GLN A 594 -11.25 -15.31 -30.73
CA GLN A 594 -9.88 -14.75 -30.87
C GLN A 594 -9.24 -15.13 -32.22
N ASP A 595 -9.02 -16.43 -32.48
CA ASP A 595 -8.33 -16.91 -33.68
C ASP A 595 -9.05 -16.57 -34.99
N SER A 596 -10.37 -16.47 -34.98
CA SER A 596 -11.14 -16.08 -36.17
C SER A 596 -11.02 -14.58 -36.43
N LEU A 597 -11.13 -13.76 -35.39
CA LEU A 597 -11.00 -12.32 -35.52
C LEU A 597 -9.59 -11.92 -35.94
N ASP A 598 -8.55 -12.50 -35.31
CA ASP A 598 -7.15 -12.21 -35.65
C ASP A 598 -6.83 -12.55 -37.11
N ARG A 599 -7.30 -13.69 -37.61
CA ARG A 599 -7.17 -14.07 -39.03
C ARG A 599 -7.85 -13.09 -39.97
N LEU A 600 -9.05 -12.61 -39.64
CA LEU A 600 -9.78 -11.65 -40.48
C LEU A 600 -9.06 -10.29 -40.52
N LEU A 601 -8.50 -9.86 -39.39
CA LEU A 601 -7.71 -8.64 -39.27
C LEU A 601 -6.33 -8.74 -39.94
N GLY A 602 -5.85 -9.97 -40.18
CA GLY A 602 -4.53 -10.22 -40.76
C GLY A 602 -3.39 -10.06 -39.75
N VAL A 603 -3.66 -10.31 -38.47
CA VAL A 603 -2.66 -10.33 -37.39
C VAL A 603 -2.34 -11.76 -36.98
N ASP A 604 -1.20 -11.98 -36.31
CA ASP A 604 -0.65 -13.32 -36.08
C ASP A 604 -1.15 -14.02 -34.81
N GLY A 605 -1.85 -13.30 -33.92
CA GLY A 605 -2.34 -13.86 -32.66
C GLY A 605 -1.28 -13.95 -31.56
N VAL A 606 -0.04 -13.52 -31.82
CA VAL A 606 1.11 -13.68 -30.91
C VAL A 606 1.75 -12.32 -30.61
N GLU A 607 2.29 -11.66 -31.63
CA GLU A 607 2.93 -10.34 -31.52
C GLU A 607 1.92 -9.21 -31.70
N GLU A 608 0.81 -9.51 -32.39
CA GLU A 608 -0.35 -8.63 -32.48
C GLU A 608 -1.64 -9.45 -32.48
N PHE A 609 -2.58 -9.05 -31.62
CA PHE A 609 -3.87 -9.73 -31.48
C PHE A 609 -4.97 -8.77 -31.03
N ALA A 610 -6.22 -9.07 -31.40
CA ALA A 610 -7.39 -8.32 -30.97
C ALA A 610 -7.57 -8.43 -29.44
N VAL A 611 -7.77 -7.30 -28.78
CA VAL A 611 -8.05 -7.24 -27.33
C VAL A 611 -9.41 -6.61 -27.02
N TYR A 612 -9.98 -5.87 -27.98
CA TYR A 612 -11.24 -5.16 -27.78
C TYR A 612 -11.90 -4.80 -29.10
N ALA A 613 -13.23 -4.84 -29.18
CA ALA A 613 -13.98 -4.44 -30.36
C ALA A 613 -15.24 -3.65 -29.98
N ALA A 614 -15.76 -2.83 -30.91
CA ALA A 614 -16.96 -2.04 -30.71
C ALA A 614 -17.66 -1.74 -32.04
N PRO A 615 -18.83 -2.36 -32.33
CA PRO A 615 -19.73 -1.89 -33.37
C PRO A 615 -20.24 -0.47 -33.05
N VAL A 616 -20.33 0.36 -34.08
CA VAL A 616 -20.81 1.75 -34.03
C VAL A 616 -21.84 1.99 -35.13
N GLY A 617 -22.93 2.69 -34.81
CA GLY A 617 -24.00 3.03 -35.75
C GLY A 617 -25.03 3.99 -35.14
N ARG A 618 -26.08 4.32 -35.90
CA ARG A 618 -27.18 5.18 -35.47
C ARG A 618 -28.30 4.43 -34.77
#